data_AF-A0A1W6ZIW1-F1
#
_entry.id   AF-A0A1W6ZIW1-F1
#
_cell.length_a   1.000
_cell.length_b   1.000
_cell.length_c   1.000
_cell.angle_alpha   90.00
_cell.angle_beta   90.00
_cell.angle_gamma   90.00
#
_symmetry.space_group_name_H-M   'P 1'
#
loop_
_entity.id
_entity.type
_entity.pdbx_description
1 polymer ?
#
loop_
_entity_poly.entity_id
_entity_poly.type
_entity_poly.pdbx_seq_one_letter_code
_entity_poly.pdbx_strand_id
1 'polypeptide(L)' 'MNHRDFYIGKEFWTESGPWRCTDVGTRTICAIRLVGDPRGWAGPPYGVPEVVFDERHFSTPP' A
#
# COMPACT_ATOMS: atom_id res chain seq x y z
N MET A 1 1.35 12.18 -2.10
CA MET A 1 0.20 11.27 -2.27
C MET A 1 -1.02 11.93 -1.64
N ASN A 2 -2.17 12.04 -2.33
CA ASN A 2 -3.41 12.57 -1.71
C ASN A 2 -4.24 11.40 -1.17
N HIS A 3 -4.52 11.40 0.14
CA HIS A 3 -5.26 10.33 0.83
C HIS A 3 -6.62 10.04 0.18
N ARG A 4 -7.29 11.06 -0.35
CA ARG A 4 -8.62 10.94 -0.98
C ARG A 4 -8.61 10.16 -2.27
N ASP A 5 -7.43 9.95 -2.87
CA ASP A 5 -7.30 9.17 -4.10
C ASP A 5 -7.32 7.67 -3.82
N PHE A 6 -7.34 7.22 -2.56
CA PHE A 6 -7.19 5.82 -2.19
C PHE A 6 -8.51 5.13 -1.89
N TYR A 7 -8.57 3.88 -2.30
CA TYR A 7 -9.64 2.93 -2.04
C TYR A 7 -9.03 1.52 -1.95
N ILE A 8 -9.71 0.62 -1.25
CA ILE A 8 -9.26 -0.78 -1.11
C ILE A 8 -9.14 -1.42 -2.50
N GLY A 9 -8.00 -2.06 -2.76
CA GLY A 9 -7.66 -2.65 -4.05
C GLY A 9 -6.91 -1.71 -5.00
N LYS A 10 -6.81 -0.41 -4.70
CA LYS A 10 -6.00 0.52 -5.51
C LYS A 10 -4.53 0.10 -5.49
N GLU A 11 -3.96 -0.07 -6.68
CA GLU A 11 -2.52 -0.27 -6.84
C GLU A 11 -1.79 1.07 -7.05
N PHE A 12 -0.61 1.21 -6.48
CA PHE A 12 0.20 2.42 -6.55
C PHE A 12 1.69 2.09 -6.43
N TRP A 13 2.54 3.05 -6.82
CA TRP A 13 3.99 2.91 -6.82
C TRP A 13 4.65 3.82 -5.79
N THR A 14 5.75 3.33 -5.23
CA THR A 14 6.66 4.07 -4.34
C THR A 14 8.10 3.83 -4.79
N GLU A 15 9.09 4.47 -4.16
CA GLU A 15 10.50 4.13 -4.38
C GLU A 15 10.82 2.67 -4.04
N SER A 16 10.08 2.11 -3.08
CA SER A 16 10.14 0.68 -2.76
C SER A 16 9.35 -0.21 -3.73
N GLY A 17 8.80 0.30 -4.83
CA GLY A 17 8.10 -0.52 -5.83
C GLY A 17 6.57 -0.54 -5.66
N PRO A 18 5.88 -1.59 -6.17
CA PRO A 18 4.42 -1.60 -6.29
C PRO A 18 3.73 -2.07 -5.01
N TRP A 19 2.58 -1.46 -4.73
CA TRP A 19 1.76 -1.71 -3.55
C TRP A 19 0.29 -1.79 -3.93
N ARG A 20 -0.49 -2.51 -3.11
CA ARG A 20 -1.97 -2.54 -3.18
C ARG A 20 -2.54 -2.11 -1.84
N CYS A 21 -3.37 -1.07 -1.87
CA CYS A 21 -4.12 -0.59 -0.72
C CYS A 21 -5.07 -1.70 -0.22
N THR A 22 -5.00 -2.02 1.06
CA THR A 22 -5.82 -3.04 1.73
C THR A 22 -6.80 -2.42 2.73
N ASP A 23 -6.51 -1.21 3.22
CA ASP A 23 -7.41 -0.46 4.09
C ASP A 23 -7.23 1.06 3.93
N VAL A 24 -8.29 1.83 4.17
CA VAL A 24 -8.29 3.30 4.13
C VAL A 24 -8.83 3.85 5.44
N GLY A 25 -7.92 4.30 6.30
CA GLY A 25 -8.25 5.02 7.54
C GLY A 25 -8.63 6.48 7.27
N THR A 26 -8.79 7.29 8.31
CA THR A 26 -9.13 8.73 8.14
C THR A 26 -7.94 9.60 7.75
N ARG A 27 -6.72 9.15 8.01
CA ARG A 27 -5.48 9.92 7.79
C ARG A 27 -4.37 9.09 7.13
N THR A 28 -4.55 7.78 7.04
CA THR A 28 -3.54 6.82 6.61
C THR A 28 -4.19 5.76 5.73
N ILE A 29 -3.37 5.02 4.99
CA ILE A 29 -3.80 3.78 4.34
C ILE A 29 -2.94 2.63 4.85
N CYS A 30 -3.44 1.40 4.76
CA CYS A 30 -2.62 0.19 4.85
C CYS A 30 -2.46 -0.41 3.45
N ALA A 31 -1.30 -0.99 3.17
CA ALA A 31 -1.06 -1.65 1.89
C ALA A 31 -0.10 -2.83 2.01
N ILE A 32 -0.27 -3.81 1.13
CA ILE A 32 0.69 -4.88 0.90
C ILE A 32 1.57 -4.57 -0.30
N ARG A 33 2.83 -5.02 -0.25
CA ARG A 33 3.76 -4.86 -1.37
C ARG A 33 3.54 -6.00 -2.38
N LEU A 34 3.43 -5.67 -3.66
CA LEU A 34 3.20 -6.65 -4.73
C LEU A 34 4.52 -7.23 -5.26
N VAL A 35 5.26 -7.86 -4.36
CA VAL A 35 6.54 -8.54 -4.67
C VAL A 35 6.49 -9.99 -4.21
N GLY A 36 7.22 -10.85 -4.91
CA GLY A 36 7.26 -12.29 -4.61
C GLY A 36 6.07 -13.06 -5.16
N ASP A 37 5.60 -14.06 -4.42
CA ASP A 37 4.55 -14.99 -4.84
C ASP A 37 3.15 -14.35 -4.73
N PRO A 38 2.41 -14.21 -5.85
CA PRO A 38 1.06 -13.64 -5.86
C PRO A 38 0.06 -14.34 -4.94
N ARG A 39 0.28 -15.61 -4.59
CA ARG A 39 -0.57 -16.35 -3.65
C ARG A 39 -0.61 -15.69 -2.27
N GLY A 40 0.44 -14.97 -1.88
CA GLY A 40 0.50 -14.23 -0.63
C GLY A 40 -0.34 -12.94 -0.61
N TRP A 41 -0.85 -12.49 -1.77
CA TRP A 41 -1.67 -11.28 -1.86
C TRP A 41 -3.16 -11.55 -1.73
N ALA A 42 -3.55 -12.82 -1.66
CA ALA A 42 -4.90 -13.24 -1.30
C ALA A 42 -5.08 -13.14 0.22
N GLY A 43 -6.16 -12.52 0.67
CA GLY A 43 -6.46 -12.30 2.09
C GLY A 43 -7.80 -11.59 2.26
N PRO A 44 -8.17 -11.21 3.50
CA PRO A 44 -7.42 -11.44 4.75
C PRO A 44 -7.48 -12.89 5.29
N PRO A 45 -6.46 -13.36 6.05
CA PRO A 45 -5.18 -12.69 6.27
C PRO A 45 -4.27 -12.78 5.03
N TYR A 46 -3.53 -11.71 4.75
CA TYR A 46 -2.54 -11.70 3.67
C TYR A 46 -1.29 -12.52 4.09
N GLY A 47 -0.67 -13.18 3.13
CA GLY A 47 0.60 -13.90 3.32
C GLY A 47 1.84 -13.00 3.31
N VAL A 48 1.66 -11.69 3.19
CA VAL A 48 2.72 -10.66 3.20
C VAL A 48 2.35 -9.56 4.21
N PRO A 49 3.34 -8.85 4.79
CA PRO A 49 3.07 -7.80 5.78
C PRO A 49 2.33 -6.62 5.16
N GLU A 50 1.38 -6.09 5.91
CA GLU A 50 0.75 -4.79 5.64
C GLU A 50 1.60 -3.66 6.24
N VAL A 51 1.70 -2.56 5.51
CA VAL A 51 2.45 -1.35 5.91
C VAL A 51 1.53 -0.15 5.87
N VAL A 52 1.66 0.71 6.89
CA VAL A 52 0.88 1.95 7.02
C VAL A 52 1.58 3.10 6.29
N PHE A 53 0.87 3.77 5.39
CA PHE A 53 1.32 4.97 4.70
C PHE A 53 0.53 6.19 5.19
N ASP A 54 1.25 7.30 5.41
CA ASP A 54 0.69 8.62 5.67
C ASP A 54 1.16 9.63 4.59
N GLU A 55 0.73 10.88 4.73
CA GLU A 55 1.08 11.96 3.80
C GLU A 55 2.58 12.32 3.73
N ARG A 56 3.37 11.93 4.74
CA ARG A 56 4.82 12.22 4.87
C ARG A 56 5.71 11.05 4.46
N HIS A 57 5.15 9.91 4.08
CA HIS A 57 5.90 8.69 3.85
C HIS A 57 6.70 8.66 2.53
N PHE A 58 6.97 9.81 1.89
CA PHE A 58 7.76 9.87 0.67
C PHE A 58 8.92 10.86 0.79
N SER A 59 10.13 10.33 0.70
CA SER A 59 11.25 11.08 0.14
C SER A 59 10.88 11.44 -1.30
N THR A 60 11.00 12.70 -1.66
CA THR A 60 11.00 13.11 -3.07
C THR A 60 12.21 12.44 -3.74
N PRO A 61 12.07 11.78 -4.91
CA PRO A 61 13.24 11.45 -5.71
C PRO A 61 13.93 12.78 -6.12
N PRO A 62 15.28 12.80 -6.23
CA PRO A 62 16.02 13.96 -6.68
C PRO A 62 15.67 14.37 -8.12
#